data_AF-A0A3Q2PZ02-F1
#
_entry.id   AF-A0A3Q2PZ02-F1
#
_cell.length_a   1.000
_cell.length_b   1.000
_cell.length_c   1.000
_cell.angle_alpha   90.00
_cell.angle_beta   90.00
_cell.angle_gamma   90.00
#
_symmetry.space_group_name_H-M   'P 1'
#
loop_
_entity.id
_entity.type
_entity.pdbx_description
1 polymer ?
#
loop_
_entity_poly.entity_id
_entity_poly.type
_entity_poly.pdbx_seq_one_letter_code
_entity_poly.pdbx_strand_id
1 'polypeptide(L)'
;MAEQLSSEVTSGGLFQEIFTSPLNLTLLSLCLFLLYKIFRGDRPQPPGEMEEPLPKMKKRDFTLADLKPYDGLQCPRILMAVNGKVFDVTRGKKFYGPEGPYGVFAGRDASR
;
A
#
# COMPACT_ATOMS: atom_id res chain seq x y z
N MET A 1 -24.09 -47.77 17.16
CA MET A 1 -23.18 -47.48 18.30
C MET A 1 -21.70 -47.81 18.02
N ALA A 2 -21.33 -48.36 16.85
CA ALA A 2 -19.94 -48.65 16.49
C ALA A 2 -19.23 -47.52 15.70
N GLU A 3 -19.98 -46.57 15.12
CA GLU A 3 -19.40 -45.50 14.29
C GLU A 3 -18.88 -44.29 15.09
N GLN A 4 -19.25 -44.14 16.36
CA GLN A 4 -18.81 -43.00 17.19
C GLN A 4 -17.44 -43.22 17.87
N LEU A 5 -16.96 -44.46 17.97
CA LEU A 5 -15.66 -44.78 18.58
C LEU A 5 -14.49 -44.69 17.58
N SER A 6 -14.75 -44.81 16.27
CA SER A 6 -13.69 -44.72 15.26
C SER A 6 -13.23 -43.28 15.01
N SER A 7 -14.12 -42.29 15.15
CA SER A 7 -13.80 -40.87 14.92
C SER A 7 -12.90 -40.27 16.02
N GLU A 8 -13.07 -40.67 17.28
CA GLU A 8 -12.27 -40.16 18.41
C GLU A 8 -10.85 -40.77 18.44
N VAL A 9 -10.70 -42.06 18.09
CA VAL A 9 -9.38 -42.71 18.01
C VAL A 9 -8.58 -42.17 16.81
N THR A 10 -9.25 -41.91 15.69
CA THR A 10 -8.61 -41.34 14.50
C THR A 10 -8.14 -39.91 14.74
N SER A 11 -8.95 -39.07 15.38
CA SER A 11 -8.56 -37.69 15.68
C SER A 11 -7.37 -37.63 16.65
N GLY A 12 -7.36 -38.45 17.70
CA GLY A 12 -6.19 -38.57 18.60
C GLY A 12 -4.90 -38.97 17.89
N GLY A 13 -4.96 -39.96 16.98
CA GLY A 13 -3.83 -40.38 16.16
C GLY A 13 -3.35 -39.31 15.18
N LEU A 14 -4.28 -38.60 14.54
CA LEU A 14 -3.97 -37.49 13.63
C LEU A 14 -3.24 -36.36 14.36
N PHE A 15 -3.68 -35.98 15.57
CA PHE A 15 -2.96 -34.98 16.36
C PHE A 15 -1.53 -35.44 16.69
N GLN A 16 -1.34 -36.70 17.09
CA GLN A 16 -0.01 -37.25 17.34
C GLN A 16 0.87 -37.25 16.07
N GLU A 17 0.33 -37.60 14.90
CA GLU A 17 1.05 -37.58 13.63
C GLU A 17 1.40 -36.16 13.16
N ILE A 18 0.55 -35.17 13.46
CA ILE A 18 0.81 -33.75 13.18
C ILE A 18 1.99 -33.23 14.02
N PHE A 19 2.08 -33.64 15.30
CA PHE A 19 3.12 -33.14 16.22
C PHE A 19 4.42 -33.93 16.20
N THR A 20 4.39 -35.21 15.85
CA THR A 20 5.59 -36.08 15.91
C THR A 20 6.34 -36.11 14.59
N SER A 21 5.65 -35.86 13.46
CA SER A 21 6.28 -35.82 12.15
C SER A 21 6.94 -34.45 11.92
N PRO A 22 8.28 -34.39 11.74
CA PRO A 22 8.97 -33.13 11.50
C PRO A 22 8.49 -32.45 10.21
N LEU A 23 8.08 -33.24 9.21
CA LEU A 23 7.54 -32.73 7.95
C LEU A 23 6.22 -31.97 8.19
N ASN A 24 5.30 -32.51 8.98
CA ASN A 24 4.02 -31.87 9.28
C ASN A 24 4.20 -30.56 10.06
N LEU A 25 5.16 -30.53 11.00
CA LEU A 25 5.52 -29.30 11.70
C LEU A 25 6.08 -28.24 10.74
N THR A 26 6.96 -28.62 9.79
CA THR A 26 7.45 -27.68 8.79
C THR A 26 6.34 -27.15 7.89
N LEU A 27 5.40 -28.02 7.48
CA LEU A 27 4.27 -27.65 6.64
C LEU A 27 3.31 -26.74 7.39
N LEU A 28 3.00 -27.05 8.65
CA LEU A 28 2.13 -26.26 9.52
C LEU A 28 2.74 -24.87 9.81
N SER A 29 4.05 -24.82 10.06
CA SER A 29 4.79 -23.56 10.20
C SER A 29 4.74 -22.72 8.92
N LEU A 30 4.99 -23.33 7.75
CA LEU A 30 4.90 -22.67 6.44
C LEU A 30 3.48 -22.14 6.19
N CYS A 31 2.46 -22.95 6.51
CA CYS A 31 1.06 -22.59 6.30
C CYS A 31 0.66 -21.40 7.20
N LEU A 32 1.03 -21.43 8.49
CA LEU A 32 0.85 -20.30 9.41
C LEU A 32 1.63 -19.06 8.97
N PHE A 33 2.85 -19.22 8.45
CA PHE A 33 3.66 -18.13 7.93
C PHE A 33 3.03 -17.49 6.69
N LEU A 34 2.53 -18.29 5.75
CA LEU A 34 1.85 -17.80 4.56
C LEU A 34 0.53 -17.10 4.93
N LEU A 35 -0.27 -17.68 5.84
CA LEU A 35 -1.47 -17.02 6.37
C LEU A 35 -1.10 -15.70 7.05
N TYR A 36 -0.09 -15.69 7.90
CA TYR A 36 0.40 -14.48 8.55
C TYR A 36 0.87 -13.43 7.54
N LYS A 37 1.55 -13.83 6.46
CA LYS A 37 2.00 -12.93 5.39
C LYS A 37 0.82 -12.36 4.59
N ILE A 38 -0.25 -13.14 4.41
CA ILE A 38 -1.49 -12.71 3.75
C ILE A 38 -2.26 -11.74 4.66
N PHE A 39 -2.38 -12.04 5.95
CA PHE A 39 -3.11 -11.20 6.91
C PHE A 39 -2.34 -9.95 7.35
N ARG A 40 -1.01 -10.00 7.40
CA ARG A 40 -0.15 -8.80 7.54
C ARG A 40 0.15 -8.16 6.19
N GLY A 41 -0.80 -8.28 5.27
CA GLY A 41 -0.82 -7.58 3.99
C GLY A 41 -0.29 -6.16 4.15
N ASP A 42 0.63 -5.82 3.24
CA ASP A 42 1.35 -4.56 3.11
C ASP A 42 1.40 -3.73 4.38
N ARG A 43 2.50 -3.88 5.13
CA ARG A 43 2.85 -2.97 6.22
C ARG A 43 2.58 -1.55 5.71
N PRO A 44 1.64 -0.79 6.32
CA PRO A 44 1.46 0.59 5.96
C PRO A 44 2.84 1.22 6.12
N GLN A 45 3.36 1.79 5.04
CA GLN A 45 4.62 2.51 5.16
C GLN A 45 4.45 3.50 6.30
N PRO A 46 5.39 3.53 7.28
CA PRO A 46 5.32 4.51 8.35
C PRO A 46 5.07 5.85 7.66
N PRO A 47 4.07 6.65 8.09
CA PRO A 47 3.74 7.90 7.43
C PRO A 47 5.03 8.71 7.31
N GLY A 48 5.65 8.67 6.12
CA GLY A 48 6.84 9.44 5.85
C GLY A 48 6.37 10.87 5.96
N GLU A 49 6.81 11.53 7.03
CA GLU A 49 6.61 12.94 7.34
C GLU A 49 5.35 13.48 6.67
N MET A 50 4.18 13.26 7.30
CA MET A 50 2.99 14.02 6.96
C MET A 50 3.29 15.49 7.27
N GLU A 51 3.95 16.19 6.35
CA GLU A 51 3.95 17.64 6.28
C GLU A 51 2.49 18.07 6.43
N GLU A 52 2.23 18.93 7.42
CA GLU A 52 0.87 19.32 7.78
C GLU A 52 0.06 19.64 6.52
N PRO A 53 -1.20 19.15 6.44
CA PRO A 53 -2.00 19.31 5.25
C PRO A 53 -2.14 20.80 4.94
N LEU A 54 -1.43 21.24 3.90
CA LEU A 54 -1.40 22.64 3.50
C LEU A 54 -2.85 23.13 3.33
N PRO A 55 -3.15 24.37 3.73
CA PRO A 55 -4.50 24.92 3.65
C PRO A 55 -5.06 24.74 2.23
N LYS A 56 -6.34 24.37 2.13
CA LYS A 56 -6.99 24.13 0.84
C LYS A 56 -6.84 25.36 -0.04
N MET A 57 -6.23 25.18 -1.21
CA MET A 57 -6.01 26.28 -2.14
C MET A 57 -7.34 26.79 -2.69
N LYS A 58 -7.48 28.10 -2.86
CA LYS A 58 -8.66 28.69 -3.51
C LYS A 58 -8.74 28.18 -4.95
N LYS A 59 -9.94 27.82 -5.39
CA LYS A 59 -10.19 27.46 -6.79
C LYS A 59 -9.89 28.67 -7.66
N ARG A 60 -8.94 28.52 -8.58
CA ARG A 60 -8.59 29.52 -9.59
C ARG A 60 -8.15 28.82 -10.85
N ASP A 61 -8.19 29.54 -11.96
CA ASP A 61 -7.63 29.06 -13.21
C ASP A 61 -6.11 29.20 -13.19
N PHE A 62 -5.43 28.28 -13.86
CA PHE A 62 -3.97 28.28 -13.99
C PHE A 62 -3.62 28.23 -15.46
N THR A 63 -2.63 29.04 -15.84
CA THR A 63 -1.92 28.82 -17.10
C THR A 63 -0.83 27.77 -16.91
N LEU A 64 -0.30 27.24 -18.01
CA LEU A 64 0.82 26.30 -17.96
C LEU A 64 2.08 26.91 -17.32
N ALA A 65 2.27 28.22 -17.45
CA ALA A 65 3.37 28.94 -16.82
C ALA A 65 3.18 29.03 -15.29
N ASP A 66 1.94 29.23 -14.84
CA ASP A 66 1.60 29.31 -13.42
C ASP A 66 1.72 27.96 -12.71
N LEU A 67 1.60 26.85 -13.44
CA LEU A 67 1.66 25.50 -12.88
C LEU A 67 3.11 25.06 -12.60
N LYS A 68 4.07 25.58 -13.37
CA LYS A 68 5.49 25.18 -13.34
C LYS A 68 6.18 25.28 -11.97
N PRO A 69 5.92 26.28 -11.11
CA PRO A 69 6.54 26.36 -9.79
C PRO A 69 6.04 25.32 -8.78
N TYR A 70 4.94 24.62 -9.09
CA TYR A 70 4.31 23.63 -8.21
C TYR A 70 4.82 22.22 -8.49
N ASP A 71 6.14 22.06 -8.51
CA ASP A 71 6.86 20.82 -8.83
C ASP A 71 7.26 20.00 -7.59
N GLY A 72 7.00 20.50 -6.38
CA GLY A 72 7.46 19.87 -5.14
C GLY A 72 8.91 20.21 -4.74
N LEU A 73 9.62 20.99 -5.55
CA LEU A 73 10.99 21.48 -5.29
C LEU A 73 10.98 22.96 -4.92
N GLN A 74 10.41 23.80 -5.79
CA GLN A 74 10.32 25.25 -5.57
C GLN A 74 9.19 25.59 -4.60
N CYS A 75 8.09 24.84 -4.71
CA CYS A 75 6.95 24.93 -3.80
C CYS A 75 6.72 23.55 -3.18
N PRO A 76 6.45 23.44 -1.86
CA PRO A 76 6.13 22.15 -1.24
C PRO A 76 4.83 21.54 -1.80
N ARG A 77 3.97 22.37 -2.41
CA ARG A 77 2.73 21.92 -3.05
C ARG A 77 3.01 21.43 -4.47
N ILE A 78 2.46 20.26 -4.79
CA ILE A 78 2.57 19.65 -6.12
C ILE A 78 1.23 19.77 -6.82
N LEU A 79 1.21 20.49 -7.95
CA LEU A 79 0.04 20.60 -8.82
C LEU A 79 0.31 19.91 -10.15
N MET A 80 -0.72 19.28 -10.71
CA MET A 80 -0.66 18.62 -12.01
C MET A 80 -1.98 18.86 -12.75
N ALA A 81 -1.91 19.11 -14.06
CA ALA A 81 -3.09 19.23 -14.90
C ALA A 81 -3.39 17.90 -15.62
N VAL A 82 -4.67 17.53 -15.68
CA VAL A 82 -5.19 16.39 -16.43
C VAL A 82 -6.49 16.79 -17.09
N ASN A 83 -6.57 16.64 -18.41
CA ASN A 83 -7.66 17.04 -19.28
C ASN A 83 -8.17 18.47 -18.99
N GLY A 84 -7.25 19.43 -18.91
CA GLY A 84 -7.54 20.84 -18.61
C GLY A 84 -7.98 21.13 -17.16
N LYS A 85 -7.96 20.15 -16.25
CA LYS A 85 -8.27 20.33 -14.84
C LYS A 85 -7.02 20.24 -13.98
N VAL A 86 -6.85 21.17 -13.05
CA VAL A 86 -5.72 21.17 -12.12
C VAL A 86 -6.07 20.42 -10.84
N PHE A 87 -5.19 19.50 -10.46
CA PHE A 87 -5.30 18.71 -9.24
C PHE A 87 -4.13 19.00 -8.31
N ASP A 88 -4.43 19.05 -7.02
CA ASP A 88 -3.43 19.06 -5.97
C ASP A 88 -3.09 17.61 -5.59
N VAL A 89 -1.88 17.21 -5.93
CA VAL A 89 -1.35 15.86 -5.72
C VAL A 89 -0.28 15.83 -4.63
N THR A 90 -0.21 16.86 -3.79
CA THR A 90 0.79 16.97 -2.70
C THR A 90 0.73 15.77 -1.74
N ARG A 91 -0.46 15.24 -1.47
CA ARG A 91 -0.63 14.01 -0.65
C ARG A 91 0.05 12.78 -1.27
N GLY A 92 0.27 12.81 -2.58
CA GLY A 92 0.96 11.78 -3.35
C GLY A 92 2.42 12.08 -3.61
N LYS A 93 3.11 12.88 -2.77
CA LYS A 93 4.53 13.26 -2.93
C LYS A 93 5.47 12.07 -3.19
N LYS A 94 5.17 10.89 -2.65
CA LYS A 94 5.93 9.66 -2.94
C LYS A 94 5.90 9.25 -4.43
N PHE A 95 4.82 9.58 -5.13
CA PHE A 95 4.63 9.25 -6.54
C PHE A 95 4.98 10.43 -7.46
N TYR A 96 4.47 11.62 -7.12
CA TYR A 96 4.56 12.82 -7.95
C TYR A 96 5.63 13.81 -7.50
N GLY A 97 6.32 13.55 -6.38
CA GLY A 97 7.44 14.37 -5.94
C GLY A 97 8.68 14.15 -6.82
N PRO A 98 9.74 14.93 -6.59
CA PRO A 98 10.96 14.91 -7.40
C PRO A 98 11.64 13.54 -7.48
N GLU A 99 11.57 12.76 -6.39
CA GLU A 99 12.13 11.40 -6.29
C GLU A 99 11.13 10.30 -6.66
N GLY A 100 9.89 10.69 -7.03
CA GLY A 100 8.83 9.75 -7.34
C GLY A 100 8.87 9.25 -8.79
N PRO A 101 8.36 8.02 -9.07
CA PRO A 101 8.33 7.47 -10.42
C PRO A 101 7.52 8.32 -11.42
N TYR A 102 6.62 9.17 -10.93
CA TYR A 102 5.77 10.06 -11.71
C TYR A 102 6.10 11.55 -11.49
N GLY A 103 7.28 11.86 -10.96
CA GLY A 103 7.74 13.24 -10.74
C GLY A 103 7.83 14.08 -12.02
N VAL A 104 7.93 13.44 -13.19
CA VAL A 104 7.95 14.10 -14.50
C VAL A 104 6.69 14.93 -14.78
N PHE A 105 5.57 14.65 -14.11
CA PHE A 105 4.30 15.34 -14.29
C PHE A 105 4.09 16.48 -13.28
N ALA A 106 4.97 16.62 -12.29
CA ALA A 106 4.88 17.68 -11.29
C ALA A 106 4.99 19.06 -11.96
N GLY A 107 4.03 19.95 -11.69
CA GLY A 107 3.95 21.28 -12.26
C GLY A 107 3.64 21.31 -13.76
N ARG A 108 3.11 20.22 -14.34
CA ARG A 108 2.86 20.07 -15.79
C ARG A 108 1.47 19.53 -16.10
N ASP A 109 1.13 19.59 -17.38
CA ASP A 109 -0.03 18.91 -17.95
C ASP A 109 0.33 17.48 -18.38
N ALA A 110 -0.32 16.49 -17.78
CA ALA A 110 -0.11 15.07 -18.00
C ALA A 110 -1.04 14.47 -19.08
N SER A 111 -1.79 15.31 -19.80
CA SER A 111 -2.81 14.87 -20.78
C SER A 111 -2.27 14.50 -22.17
N ARG A 112 -0.96 14.63 -22.39
CA ARG A 112 -0.33 14.46 -23.71
C ARG A 112 -0.38 13.03 -24.24
#